data_AF-A0A6N7WM00-F1
#
_entry.id   AF-A0A6N7WM00-F1
#
_cell.length_a   1.000
_cell.length_b   1.000
_cell.length_c   1.000
_cell.angle_alpha   90.00
_cell.angle_beta   90.00
_cell.angle_gamma   90.00
#
_symmetry.space_group_name_H-M   'P 1'
#
loop_
_entity.id
_entity.type
_entity.pdbx_description
1 polymer ?
#
loop_
_entity_poly.entity_id
_entity_poly.type
_entity_poly.pdbx_seq_one_letter_code
_entity_poly.pdbx_strand_id
1 'polypeptide(L)'
;MKKLLSLVALPLTTLFLVACSSKPIMDGEYYEIGDYGTDLVITIKGDKGTVDAEGSTSSMTVDNDTQTFEISGFVNPTVKYEYKDDVITANITGSERQYFKKGSEAYKEELKKFNVTEEE
;
A
#
# COMPACT_ATOMS: atom_id res chain seq x y z
N MET A 1 0.98 70.07 -10.59
CA MET A 1 0.64 69.15 -9.48
C MET A 1 0.43 67.76 -10.07
N LYS A 2 1.37 66.83 -9.83
CA LYS A 2 1.39 65.49 -10.43
C LYS A 2 0.54 64.56 -9.56
N LYS A 3 -0.48 63.91 -10.13
CA LYS A 3 -1.22 62.82 -9.47
C LYS A 3 -0.76 61.49 -10.06
N LEU A 4 0.08 60.77 -9.33
CA LEU A 4 0.45 59.39 -9.64
C LEU A 4 -0.59 58.49 -8.97
N LEU A 5 -1.54 57.99 -9.76
CA LEU A 5 -2.39 56.87 -9.35
C LEU A 5 -1.50 55.62 -9.36
N SER A 6 -0.88 55.34 -8.21
CA SER A 6 -0.12 54.11 -7.98
C SER A 6 -1.11 52.94 -7.91
N LEU A 7 -1.28 52.28 -9.05
CA LEU A 7 -2.00 51.02 -9.14
C LEU A 7 -1.06 49.91 -8.65
N VAL A 8 -1.19 49.55 -7.38
CA VAL A 8 -0.44 48.45 -6.77
C VAL A 8 -0.97 47.14 -7.37
N ALA A 9 -0.24 46.59 -8.34
CA ALA A 9 -0.46 45.24 -8.83
C ALA A 9 0.19 44.27 -7.83
N LEU A 10 -0.64 43.59 -7.02
CA LEU A 10 -0.19 42.46 -6.21
C LEU A 10 0.15 41.30 -7.15
N PRO A 11 1.38 40.75 -7.14
CA PRO A 11 1.61 39.47 -7.80
C PRO A 11 0.91 38.40 -6.98
N LEU A 12 -0.18 37.85 -7.52
CA LEU A 12 -0.79 36.64 -6.98
C LEU A 12 0.15 35.49 -7.32
N THR A 13 1.17 35.28 -6.49
CA THR A 13 2.09 34.15 -6.63
C THR A 13 1.29 32.90 -6.29
N THR A 14 0.66 32.31 -7.30
CA THR A 14 0.10 30.96 -7.19
C THR A 14 1.28 30.02 -7.01
N LEU A 15 1.59 29.69 -5.76
CA LEU A 15 2.41 28.55 -5.41
C LEU A 15 1.67 27.33 -5.95
N PHE A 16 1.97 26.93 -7.19
CA PHE A 16 1.70 25.58 -7.65
C PHE A 16 2.58 24.68 -6.77
N LEU A 17 2.03 24.24 -5.65
CA LEU A 17 2.47 23.02 -4.99
C LEU A 17 2.23 21.93 -6.02
N VAL A 18 3.23 21.65 -6.85
CA VAL A 18 3.33 20.39 -7.55
C VAL A 18 3.32 19.38 -6.41
N ALA A 19 2.17 18.77 -6.15
CA ALA A 19 2.10 17.63 -5.27
C ALA A 19 3.08 16.64 -5.90
N CYS A 20 4.25 16.47 -5.29
CA CYS A 20 5.02 15.26 -5.50
C CYS A 20 4.03 14.15 -5.21
N SER A 21 3.49 13.53 -6.26
CA SER A 21 2.82 12.25 -6.15
C SER A 21 3.92 11.25 -5.80
N SER A 22 4.42 11.34 -4.56
CA SER A 22 5.33 10.36 -4.01
C SER A 22 4.55 9.06 -4.01
N LYS A 23 5.02 8.09 -4.79
CA LYS A 23 4.48 6.73 -4.80
C LYS A 23 4.37 6.24 -3.34
N PRO A 24 3.27 5.55 -2.98
CA PRO A 24 3.10 5.08 -1.61
C PRO A 24 4.27 4.17 -1.24
N ILE A 25 4.83 4.38 -0.04
CA ILE A 25 5.91 3.55 0.48
C ILE A 25 5.29 2.30 1.09
N MET A 26 5.21 1.26 0.28
CA MET A 26 4.58 -0.02 0.66
C MET A 26 5.57 -1.01 1.30
N ASP A 27 6.82 -0.62 1.56
CA ASP A 27 7.82 -1.49 2.20
C ASP A 27 7.31 -2.06 3.53
N GLY A 28 7.37 -3.37 3.70
CA GLY A 28 6.94 -4.07 4.91
C GLY A 28 6.49 -5.51 4.69
N GLU A 29 6.17 -6.16 5.80
CA GLU A 29 5.54 -7.48 5.86
C GLU A 29 4.03 -7.30 6.05
N TYR A 30 3.21 -8.04 5.30
CA TYR A 30 1.76 -7.96 5.34
C TYR A 30 1.16 -9.33 5.64
N TYR A 31 0.29 -9.33 6.65
CA TYR A 31 -0.29 -10.53 7.20
C TYR A 31 -1.77 -10.64 6.88
N GLU A 32 -2.21 -11.82 6.50
CA GLU A 32 -3.62 -12.20 6.63
C GLU A 32 -3.87 -12.58 8.09
N ILE A 33 -4.97 -12.06 8.67
CA ILE A 33 -5.34 -12.30 10.07
C ILE A 33 -6.73 -12.93 10.09
N GLY A 34 -6.88 -14.03 10.83
CA GLY A 34 -8.14 -14.73 10.97
C GLY A 34 -8.26 -15.51 12.26
N ASP A 35 -9.30 -16.34 12.36
CA ASP A 35 -9.63 -17.11 13.56
C ASP A 35 -8.53 -18.07 14.02
N TYR A 36 -7.60 -18.42 13.13
CA TYR A 36 -6.52 -19.38 13.38
C TYR A 36 -5.16 -18.72 13.62
N GLY A 37 -5.08 -17.39 13.65
CA GLY A 37 -3.84 -16.64 13.86
C GLY A 37 -3.51 -15.73 12.69
N THR A 38 -2.21 -15.53 12.46
CA THR A 38 -1.69 -14.68 11.41
C THR A 38 -0.83 -15.46 10.43
N ASP A 39 -1.02 -15.22 9.14
CA ASP A 39 -0.18 -15.77 8.08
C ASP A 39 0.56 -14.63 7.38
N LEU A 40 1.89 -14.70 7.29
CA LEU A 40 2.67 -13.78 6.46
C LEU A 40 2.41 -14.13 4.99
N VAL A 41 1.83 -13.20 4.23
CA VAL A 41 1.46 -13.45 2.83
C VAL A 41 2.28 -12.61 1.86
N ILE A 42 2.59 -11.35 2.20
CA ILE A 42 3.30 -10.44 1.29
C ILE A 42 4.49 -9.81 2.00
N THR A 43 5.65 -9.80 1.36
CA THR A 43 6.80 -8.97 1.78
C THR A 43 7.18 -8.03 0.65
N ILE A 44 7.27 -6.73 0.91
CA ILE A 44 7.59 -5.69 -0.08
C ILE A 44 8.84 -4.92 0.32
N LYS A 45 9.71 -4.67 -0.65
CA LYS A 45 10.88 -3.78 -0.55
C LYS A 45 11.07 -3.04 -1.88
N GLY A 46 10.69 -1.77 -1.93
CA GLY A 46 10.65 -0.97 -3.14
C GLY A 46 9.61 -1.50 -4.13
N ASP A 47 10.04 -1.79 -5.35
CA ASP A 47 9.21 -2.34 -6.43
C ASP A 47 9.26 -3.88 -6.49
N LYS A 48 9.90 -4.53 -5.51
CA LYS A 48 10.06 -5.99 -5.45
C LYS A 48 9.43 -6.55 -4.19
N GLY A 49 9.09 -7.83 -4.23
CA GLY A 49 8.57 -8.54 -3.08
C GLY A 49 8.48 -10.04 -3.30
N THR A 50 7.87 -10.69 -2.32
CA THR A 50 7.48 -12.10 -2.37
C THR A 50 6.02 -12.25 -1.96
N VAL A 51 5.42 -13.32 -2.46
CA VAL A 51 4.11 -13.80 -2.04
C VAL A 51 4.26 -15.23 -1.54
N ASP A 52 3.82 -15.47 -0.31
CA ASP A 52 3.74 -16.79 0.31
C ASP A 52 2.29 -17.28 0.23
N ALA A 53 2.03 -18.21 -0.70
CA ALA A 53 0.69 -18.74 -0.95
C ALA A 53 0.76 -20.20 -1.41
N GLU A 54 -0.26 -20.99 -1.08
CA GLU A 54 -0.40 -22.39 -1.54
C GLU A 54 0.84 -23.27 -1.23
N GLY A 55 1.54 -23.00 -0.13
CA GLY A 55 2.73 -23.74 0.29
C GLY A 55 4.00 -23.44 -0.53
N SER A 56 3.98 -22.35 -1.30
CA SER A 56 5.09 -21.92 -2.15
C SER A 56 5.38 -20.42 -1.96
N THR A 57 6.65 -20.03 -2.12
CA THR A 57 7.05 -18.62 -2.17
C THR A 57 7.34 -18.22 -3.60
N SER A 58 6.58 -17.26 -4.12
CA SER A 58 6.76 -16.69 -5.46
C SER A 58 7.37 -15.30 -5.39
N SER A 59 8.22 -14.96 -6.37
CA SER A 59 8.69 -13.58 -6.52
C SER A 59 7.58 -12.69 -7.09
N MET A 60 7.56 -11.44 -6.65
CA MET A 60 6.57 -10.42 -7.00
C MET A 60 7.25 -9.11 -7.42
N THR A 61 6.68 -8.41 -8.40
CA THR A 61 6.98 -7.00 -8.70
C THR A 61 5.75 -6.15 -8.42
N VAL A 62 5.93 -4.95 -7.87
CA VAL A 62 4.86 -4.00 -7.54
C VAL A 62 4.84 -2.87 -8.56
N ASP A 63 3.74 -2.74 -9.30
CA ASP A 63 3.48 -1.59 -10.16
C ASP A 63 2.46 -0.66 -9.50
N ASN A 64 2.98 0.42 -8.92
CA ASN A 64 2.15 1.45 -8.28
C ASN A 64 1.38 2.33 -9.27
N ASP A 65 1.81 2.40 -10.53
CA ASP A 65 1.17 3.25 -11.54
C ASP A 65 -0.10 2.57 -12.07
N THR A 66 -0.11 1.24 -12.14
CA THR A 66 -1.27 0.44 -12.55
C THR A 66 -2.00 -0.27 -11.39
N GLN A 67 -1.46 -0.18 -10.17
CA GLN A 67 -1.94 -0.86 -8.97
C GLN A 67 -2.06 -2.37 -9.16
N THR A 68 -0.99 -2.97 -9.68
CA THR A 68 -0.90 -4.41 -9.88
C THR A 68 0.36 -5.01 -9.25
N PHE A 69 0.24 -6.27 -8.88
CA PHE A 69 1.34 -7.17 -8.63
C PHE A 69 1.55 -8.06 -9.84
N GLU A 70 2.80 -8.30 -10.20
CA GLU A 70 3.18 -9.36 -11.14
C GLU A 70 3.84 -10.49 -10.34
N ILE A 71 3.12 -11.60 -10.17
CA ILE A 71 3.51 -12.74 -9.34
C ILE A 71 3.95 -13.91 -10.22
N SER A 72 5.20 -14.33 -10.05
CA SER A 72 5.76 -15.45 -10.80
C SER A 72 5.10 -16.78 -10.44
N GLY A 73 4.90 -17.65 -11.44
CA GLY A 73 4.34 -19.00 -11.26
C GLY A 73 2.82 -19.07 -11.17
N PHE A 74 2.12 -17.94 -11.01
CA PHE A 74 0.65 -17.91 -11.04
C PHE A 74 0.14 -18.08 -12.47
N VAL A 75 -1.00 -18.78 -12.63
CA VAL A 75 -1.67 -18.92 -13.94
C VAL A 75 -2.07 -17.55 -14.49
N ASN A 76 -2.55 -16.66 -13.60
CA ASN A 76 -2.81 -15.25 -13.88
C ASN A 76 -1.83 -14.43 -13.03
N PRO A 77 -0.65 -14.05 -13.58
CA PRO A 77 0.40 -13.40 -12.81
C PRO A 77 0.06 -11.98 -12.38
N THR A 78 -0.76 -11.28 -13.16
CA THR A 78 -1.20 -9.91 -12.87
C THR A 78 -2.36 -9.93 -11.87
N VAL A 79 -2.10 -9.50 -10.64
CA VAL A 79 -3.11 -9.34 -9.57
C VAL A 79 -3.32 -7.86 -9.30
N LYS A 80 -4.56 -7.38 -9.40
CA LYS A 80 -4.90 -6.02 -8.99
C LYS A 80 -4.95 -5.91 -7.47
N TYR A 81 -4.53 -4.76 -6.96
CA TYR A 81 -4.64 -4.46 -5.54
C TYR A 81 -5.21 -3.07 -5.28
N GLU A 82 -5.83 -2.91 -4.12
CA GLU A 82 -6.05 -1.61 -3.49
C GLU A 82 -5.09 -1.47 -2.32
N TYR A 83 -4.53 -0.28 -2.11
CA TYR A 83 -3.70 0.02 -0.95
C TYR A 83 -4.21 1.28 -0.26
N LYS A 84 -4.59 1.13 1.01
CA LYS A 84 -5.14 2.21 1.83
C LYS A 84 -4.84 1.94 3.30
N ASP A 85 -4.38 2.97 4.02
CA ASP A 85 -4.16 2.94 5.46
C ASP A 85 -3.34 1.71 5.92
N ASP A 86 -2.26 1.42 5.20
CA ASP A 86 -1.36 0.27 5.43
C ASP A 86 -2.01 -1.12 5.25
N VAL A 87 -3.14 -1.20 4.55
CA VAL A 87 -3.83 -2.44 4.18
C VAL A 87 -3.80 -2.64 2.67
N ILE A 88 -3.40 -3.83 2.24
CA ILE A 88 -3.52 -4.28 0.84
C ILE A 88 -4.79 -5.12 0.73
N THR A 89 -5.65 -4.81 -0.23
CA THR A 89 -6.79 -5.67 -0.59
C THR A 89 -6.55 -6.25 -1.97
N ALA A 90 -6.48 -7.57 -2.07
CA ALA A 90 -6.17 -8.26 -3.33
C ALA A 90 -6.68 -9.71 -3.32
N ASN A 91 -6.85 -10.30 -4.51
CA ASN A 91 -7.14 -11.73 -4.66
C ASN A 91 -5.87 -12.50 -5.00
N ILE A 92 -5.13 -12.93 -3.97
CA ILE A 92 -3.90 -13.72 -4.11
C ILE A 92 -4.19 -15.21 -3.92
N THR A 93 -5.05 -15.57 -2.97
CA THR A 93 -5.32 -16.96 -2.54
C THR A 93 -6.61 -17.53 -3.13
N GLY A 94 -7.08 -16.99 -4.26
CA GLY A 94 -8.31 -17.42 -4.96
C GLY A 94 -9.58 -16.70 -4.52
N SER A 95 -9.52 -15.89 -3.46
CA SER A 95 -10.57 -14.94 -3.07
C SER A 95 -9.95 -13.61 -2.65
N GLU A 96 -10.71 -12.52 -2.75
CA GLU A 96 -10.28 -11.21 -2.25
C GLU A 96 -10.12 -11.25 -0.72
N ARG A 97 -8.97 -10.80 -0.23
CA ARG A 97 -8.63 -10.72 1.19
C ARG A 97 -7.92 -9.40 1.50
N GLN A 98 -7.83 -9.11 2.79
CA GLN A 98 -7.07 -7.97 3.31
C GLN A 98 -5.78 -8.47 3.95
N TYR A 99 -4.69 -7.77 3.67
CA TYR A 99 -3.35 -8.04 4.18
C TYR A 99 -2.86 -6.80 4.92
N PHE A 100 -2.59 -6.94 6.20
CA PHE A 100 -2.33 -5.86 7.13
C PHE A 100 -0.84 -5.72 7.39
N LYS A 101 -0.28 -4.53 7.17
CA LYS A 101 1.15 -4.29 7.39
C LYS A 101 1.51 -4.45 8.87
N LYS A 102 2.50 -5.28 9.17
CA LYS A 102 2.99 -5.51 10.54
C LYS A 102 3.32 -4.18 11.24
N GLY A 103 2.88 -4.04 12.48
CA GLY A 103 3.10 -2.85 13.31
C GLY A 103 2.22 -1.63 13.01
N SER A 104 1.41 -1.65 11.94
CA SER A 104 0.44 -0.59 11.64
C SER A 104 -0.73 -0.59 12.64
N GLU A 105 -1.48 0.52 12.70
CA GLU A 105 -2.68 0.59 13.54
C GLU A 105 -3.77 -0.38 13.05
N ALA A 106 -3.97 -0.50 11.74
CA ALA A 106 -4.92 -1.46 11.17
C ALA A 106 -4.59 -2.91 11.54
N TYR A 107 -3.29 -3.28 11.53
CA TYR A 107 -2.83 -4.59 11.98
C TYR A 107 -3.18 -4.87 13.45
N LYS A 108 -2.89 -3.91 14.34
CA LYS A 108 -3.20 -4.05 15.78
C LYS A 108 -4.71 -4.12 16.05
N GLU A 109 -5.52 -3.39 15.28
CA GLU A 109 -6.98 -3.43 15.39
C GLU A 109 -7.53 -4.78 14.94
N GLU A 110 -7.03 -5.32 13.81
CA GLU A 110 -7.51 -6.60 13.30
C GLU A 110 -7.07 -7.77 14.20
N LEU A 111 -5.87 -7.74 14.77
CA LEU A 111 -5.44 -8.69 15.81
C LEU A 111 -6.41 -8.74 16.99
N LYS A 112 -6.84 -7.57 17.49
CA LYS A 112 -7.81 -7.49 18.60
C LYS A 112 -9.17 -8.07 18.23
N LYS A 113 -9.62 -7.86 16.99
CA LYS A 113 -10.90 -8.38 16.49
C LYS A 113 -10.93 -9.91 16.48
N PHE A 114 -9.79 -10.55 16.17
CA PHE A 114 -9.65 -12.01 16.17
C PHE A 114 -9.10 -12.59 17.48
N ASN A 115 -8.89 -11.77 18.51
CA ASN A 115 -8.26 -12.17 19.78
C ASN A 115 -6.89 -12.87 19.59
N VAL A 116 -6.12 -12.46 18.59
CA VAL A 116 -4.78 -12.99 18.31
C VAL A 116 -3.75 -12.10 19.01
N THR A 117 -2.76 -12.71 19.66
CA THR A 117 -1.60 -12.00 20.23
C THR A 117 -0.55 -11.77 19.15
N GLU A 118 0.05 -10.58 19.14
CA GLU A 118 1.18 -10.28 18.24
C GLU A 118 2.35 -11.22 18.54
N GLU A 119 2.86 -11.91 17.51
CA GLU A 119 4.09 -12.70 17.63
C GLU A 119 5.31 -11.77 17.53
N GLU A 120 6.18 -11.83 18.55
CA GLU A 120 7.41 -11.01 18.68
C GLU A 120 8.49 -11.37 17.64
#